data_AF-A0A7S3N4G5-F1
#
_entry.id   AF-A0A7S3N4G5-F1
#
_cell.length_a   1.000
_cell.length_b   1.000
_cell.length_c   1.000
_cell.angle_alpha   90.00
_cell.angle_beta   90.00
_cell.angle_gamma   90.00
#
_symmetry.space_group_name_H-M   'P 1'
#
loop_
_entity.id
_entity.type
_entity.pdbx_description
1 polymer ?
#
loop_
_entity_poly.entity_id
_entity_poly.type
_entity_poly.pdbx_seq_one_letter_code
_entity_poly.pdbx_strand_id
1 'polypeptide(L)'
;EETEITMDDVGPRLVKRREYGFNNGYEGVFTHRKEELAEFAEIDPEQIPQDERDELCKGIENQKLDDERYVQDTFGTTKDEIDDILESKLPFDKSEINAVTEQLEGLSLEQGIPPEDIEELLKLRNREFLIDKDSPKIMLQCIEILFAYLYDYRVNHFEANCESLWNIAKISSTISC
;
A
#
# COMPACT_ATOMS: atom_id res chain seq x y z
N GLU A 1 -18.50 -15.21 -53.53
CA GLU A 1 -18.68 -13.93 -52.83
C GLU A 1 -17.87 -14.00 -51.55
N GLU A 2 -16.64 -13.52 -51.62
CA GLU A 2 -15.78 -13.34 -50.46
C GLU A 2 -16.21 -12.02 -49.80
N THR A 3 -16.85 -12.10 -48.64
CA THR A 3 -17.11 -10.93 -47.81
C THR A 3 -15.81 -10.52 -47.14
N GLU A 4 -15.19 -9.50 -47.72
CA GLU A 4 -14.07 -8.75 -47.18
C GLU A 4 -14.52 -8.06 -45.87
N ILE A 5 -14.06 -8.59 -44.73
CA ILE A 5 -14.27 -7.95 -43.42
C ILE A 5 -13.26 -6.81 -43.34
N THR A 6 -13.72 -5.58 -43.54
CA THR A 6 -12.90 -4.38 -43.36
C THR A 6 -12.60 -4.18 -41.86
N MET A 7 -11.43 -3.61 -41.56
CA MET A 7 -10.94 -3.36 -40.18
C MET A 7 -11.81 -2.38 -39.37
N ASP A 8 -12.91 -1.87 -39.95
CA ASP A 8 -13.79 -0.87 -39.35
C ASP A 8 -14.97 -1.49 -38.56
N ASP A 9 -15.13 -2.82 -38.58
CA ASP A 9 -16.25 -3.53 -37.90
C ASP A 9 -15.97 -3.94 -36.45
N VAL A 10 -14.85 -3.48 -35.88
CA VAL A 10 -14.53 -3.69 -34.47
C VAL A 10 -15.04 -2.48 -33.70
N GLY A 11 -16.26 -2.57 -33.17
CA GLY A 11 -16.78 -1.63 -32.17
C GLY A 11 -15.75 -1.37 -31.06
N PRO A 12 -15.81 -0.24 -30.34
CA PRO A 12 -14.75 0.17 -29.43
C PRO A 12 -14.42 -0.97 -28.47
N ARG A 13 -13.26 -1.62 -28.68
CA ARG A 13 -12.71 -2.55 -27.71
C ARG A 13 -12.52 -1.72 -26.46
N LEU A 14 -13.31 -1.99 -25.42
CA LEU A 14 -13.06 -1.50 -24.08
C LEU A 14 -11.67 -1.98 -23.72
N VAL A 15 -10.66 -1.14 -23.96
CA VAL A 15 -9.29 -1.42 -23.55
C VAL A 15 -9.33 -1.44 -22.04
N LYS A 16 -9.19 -2.63 -21.46
CA LYS A 16 -9.12 -2.76 -20.01
C LYS A 16 -7.95 -1.93 -19.50
N ARG A 17 -8.23 -1.09 -18.52
CA ARG A 17 -7.26 -0.15 -17.94
C ARG A 17 -6.16 -0.91 -17.22
N ARG A 18 -4.92 -0.59 -17.58
CA ARG A 18 -3.70 -1.15 -17.00
C ARG A 18 -2.91 -0.11 -16.23
N GLU A 19 -3.41 1.13 -16.15
CA GLU A 19 -2.77 2.14 -15.33
C GLU A 19 -2.76 1.72 -13.85
N TYR A 20 -1.77 2.19 -13.11
CA TYR A 20 -1.55 1.84 -11.71
C TYR A 20 -0.95 3.00 -10.93
N GLY A 21 -0.63 2.74 -9.66
CA GLY A 21 -0.06 3.72 -8.74
C GLY A 21 -1.04 4.82 -8.35
N PHE A 22 -0.49 5.93 -7.86
CA PHE A 22 -1.28 7.04 -7.34
C PHE A 22 -2.23 7.59 -8.41
N ASN A 23 -3.53 7.63 -8.07
CA ASN A 23 -4.61 8.09 -8.94
C ASN A 23 -4.61 7.45 -10.34
N ASN A 24 -4.14 6.19 -10.48
CA ASN A 24 -3.97 5.51 -11.76
C ASN A 24 -3.17 6.35 -12.78
N GLY A 25 -2.17 7.10 -12.32
CA GLY A 25 -1.39 8.04 -13.14
C GLY A 25 -0.12 7.48 -13.75
N TYR A 26 0.17 6.18 -13.58
CA TYR A 26 1.40 5.54 -14.00
C TYR A 26 1.15 4.38 -14.96
N GLU A 27 2.05 4.24 -15.93
CA GLU A 27 2.16 3.13 -16.87
C GLU A 27 3.63 2.96 -17.29
N GLY A 28 4.03 1.74 -17.66
CA GLY A 28 5.34 1.48 -18.27
C GLY A 28 6.56 1.62 -17.34
N VAL A 29 6.37 1.93 -16.06
CA VAL A 29 7.46 2.12 -15.07
C VAL A 29 8.27 0.83 -14.89
N PHE A 30 7.63 -0.33 -15.00
CA PHE A 30 8.24 -1.63 -14.72
C PHE A 30 8.67 -2.38 -15.98
N THR A 31 8.50 -1.80 -17.16
CA THR A 31 8.89 -2.39 -18.46
C THR A 31 10.31 -2.97 -18.46
N HIS A 32 11.25 -2.30 -17.81
CA HIS A 32 12.66 -2.70 -17.73
C HIS A 32 13.11 -3.09 -16.31
N ARG A 33 12.15 -3.31 -15.40
CA ARG A 33 12.37 -3.49 -13.95
C ARG A 33 11.54 -4.64 -13.39
N LYS A 34 11.35 -5.70 -14.19
CA LYS A 34 10.51 -6.84 -13.83
C LYS A 34 11.08 -7.66 -12.67
N GLU A 35 12.39 -7.75 -12.58
CA GLU A 35 13.08 -8.43 -11.46
C GLU A 35 12.85 -7.67 -10.15
N GLU A 36 13.08 -6.35 -10.16
CA GLU A 36 12.83 -5.47 -9.02
C GLU A 36 11.36 -5.50 -8.58
N LEU A 37 10.43 -5.51 -9.55
CA LEU A 37 9.01 -5.62 -9.25
C LEU A 37 8.67 -6.94 -8.55
N ALA A 38 9.26 -8.06 -8.99
CA ALA A 38 8.99 -9.39 -8.45
C ALA A 38 9.46 -9.58 -7.00
N GLU A 39 10.39 -8.74 -6.52
CA GLU A 39 10.81 -8.77 -5.10
C GLU A 39 9.67 -8.32 -4.17
N PHE A 40 8.83 -7.38 -4.60
CA PHE A 40 7.84 -6.72 -3.76
C PHE A 40 6.39 -7.03 -4.16
N ALA A 41 6.08 -7.07 -5.47
CA ALA A 41 4.73 -7.29 -5.98
C ALA A 41 4.45 -8.76 -6.29
N GLU A 42 3.21 -9.17 -6.05
CA GLU A 42 2.70 -10.51 -6.37
C GLU A 42 2.20 -10.59 -7.81
N ILE A 43 1.82 -9.45 -8.38
CA ILE A 43 1.22 -9.34 -9.70
C ILE A 43 1.91 -8.25 -10.51
N ASP A 44 1.92 -8.43 -11.84
CA ASP A 44 2.41 -7.42 -12.77
C ASP A 44 1.26 -6.50 -13.21
N PRO A 45 1.21 -5.23 -12.74
CA PRO A 45 0.11 -4.33 -13.07
C PRO A 45 0.07 -3.94 -14.55
N GLU A 46 1.19 -4.10 -15.28
CA GLU A 46 1.25 -3.84 -16.73
C GLU A 46 0.65 -4.98 -17.57
N GLN A 47 0.45 -6.17 -16.97
CA GLN A 47 -0.16 -7.32 -17.63
C GLN A 47 -1.60 -7.55 -17.19
N ILE A 48 -1.90 -7.22 -15.92
CA ILE A 48 -3.19 -7.54 -15.30
C ILE A 48 -4.07 -6.28 -15.21
N PRO A 49 -5.25 -6.30 -15.86
CA PRO A 49 -6.26 -5.26 -15.73
C PRO A 49 -6.67 -4.95 -14.29
N GLN A 50 -6.98 -3.68 -14.00
CA GLN A 50 -7.36 -3.24 -12.65
C GLN A 50 -8.55 -4.01 -12.05
N ASP A 51 -9.52 -4.42 -12.86
CA ASP A 51 -10.72 -5.16 -12.44
C ASP A 51 -10.44 -6.62 -12.05
N GLU A 52 -9.28 -7.17 -12.45
CA GLU A 52 -8.90 -8.56 -12.18
C GLU A 52 -7.88 -8.69 -11.03
N ARG A 53 -7.25 -7.59 -10.61
CA ARG A 53 -6.15 -7.62 -9.60
C ARG A 53 -6.62 -8.09 -8.23
N ASP A 54 -7.77 -7.60 -7.78
CA ASP A 54 -8.30 -7.91 -6.44
C ASP A 54 -8.56 -9.41 -6.25
N GLU A 55 -9.24 -10.04 -7.21
CA GLU A 55 -9.52 -11.48 -7.15
C GLU A 55 -8.25 -12.33 -7.23
N LEU A 56 -7.29 -11.93 -8.09
CA LEU A 56 -6.05 -12.66 -8.24
C LEU A 56 -5.17 -12.56 -6.98
N CYS A 57 -5.05 -11.36 -6.40
CA CYS A 57 -4.30 -11.15 -5.17
C CYS A 57 -4.87 -11.95 -4.00
N LYS A 58 -6.20 -11.92 -3.81
CA LYS A 58 -6.87 -12.79 -2.82
C LYS A 58 -6.57 -14.28 -3.06
N GLY A 59 -6.54 -14.68 -4.33
CA GLY A 59 -6.16 -16.05 -4.71
C GLY A 59 -4.74 -16.43 -4.28
N ILE A 60 -3.78 -15.51 -4.45
CA ILE A 60 -2.38 -15.69 -4.05
C ILE A 60 -2.24 -15.68 -2.52
N GLU A 61 -2.87 -14.73 -1.83
CA GLU A 61 -2.85 -14.63 -0.36
C GLU A 61 -3.38 -15.90 0.29
N ASN A 62 -4.52 -16.42 -0.19
CA ASN A 62 -5.08 -17.68 0.30
C ASN A 62 -4.14 -18.88 0.09
N GLN A 63 -3.34 -18.88 -0.97
CA GLN A 63 -2.35 -19.94 -1.22
C GLN A 63 -1.09 -19.79 -0.37
N LYS A 64 -0.74 -18.55 0.00
CA LYS A 64 0.43 -18.25 0.85
C LYS A 64 0.14 -18.44 2.34
N LEU A 65 -1.12 -18.44 2.74
CA LEU A 65 -1.51 -18.68 4.12
C LEU A 65 -1.03 -20.07 4.56
N ASP A 66 -0.19 -20.09 5.58
CA ASP A 66 0.31 -21.30 6.23
C ASP A 66 -0.43 -21.50 7.56
N ASP A 67 -1.38 -22.45 7.56
CA ASP A 67 -2.20 -22.76 8.72
C ASP A 67 -1.36 -23.30 9.90
N GLU A 68 -0.30 -24.07 9.62
CA GLU A 68 0.55 -24.63 10.68
C GLU A 68 1.34 -23.52 11.36
N ARG A 69 1.89 -22.59 10.56
CA ARG A 69 2.59 -21.41 11.09
C ARG A 69 1.65 -20.53 11.90
N TYR A 70 0.44 -20.27 11.40
CA TYR A 70 -0.56 -19.48 12.13
C TYR A 70 -0.91 -20.11 13.49
N VAL A 71 -1.11 -21.43 13.55
CA VAL A 71 -1.39 -22.14 14.81
C VAL A 71 -0.20 -22.07 15.76
N GLN A 72 1.03 -22.19 15.25
CA GLN A 72 2.24 -22.09 16.07
C GLN A 72 2.40 -20.69 16.67
N ASP A 73 2.17 -19.64 15.88
CA ASP A 73 2.24 -18.25 16.33
C ASP A 73 1.11 -17.91 17.34
N THR A 74 -0.05 -18.57 17.21
CA THR A 74 -1.19 -18.31 18.09
C THR A 74 -1.14 -19.09 19.42
N PHE A 75 -0.69 -20.34 19.39
CA PHE A 75 -0.78 -21.26 20.54
C PHE A 75 0.52 -22.02 20.86
N GLY A 76 1.53 -21.91 19.99
CA GLY A 76 2.74 -22.70 20.03
C GLY A 76 3.92 -21.99 20.69
N THR A 77 5.13 -22.39 20.30
CA THR A 77 6.38 -21.98 20.94
C THR A 77 6.82 -20.55 20.59
N THR A 78 6.33 -19.99 19.49
CA THR A 78 6.64 -18.62 19.04
C THR A 78 5.70 -17.58 19.66
N LYS A 79 4.71 -18.02 20.45
CA LYS A 79 3.74 -17.14 21.11
C LYS A 79 4.41 -16.12 22.04
N ASP A 80 5.41 -16.54 22.81
CA ASP A 80 6.10 -15.66 23.76
C ASP A 80 6.77 -14.47 23.04
N GLU A 81 7.34 -14.69 21.86
CA GLU A 81 7.94 -13.63 21.04
C GLU A 81 6.89 -12.61 20.56
N ILE A 82 5.69 -13.09 20.20
CA ILE A 82 4.57 -12.23 19.79
C ILE A 82 4.02 -11.47 20.98
N ASP A 83 3.86 -12.13 22.13
CA ASP A 83 3.39 -11.51 23.36
C ASP A 83 4.35 -10.39 23.79
N ASP A 84 5.67 -10.58 23.67
CA ASP A 84 6.67 -9.52 23.92
C ASP A 84 6.47 -8.29 23.02
N ILE A 85 6.16 -8.48 21.72
CA ILE A 85 5.85 -7.38 20.79
C ILE A 85 4.54 -6.67 21.19
N LEU A 86 3.52 -7.42 21.61
CA LEU A 86 2.23 -6.89 22.04
C LEU A 86 2.32 -6.14 23.38
N GLU A 87 3.18 -6.58 24.29
CA GLU A 87 3.40 -5.97 25.59
C GLU A 87 4.41 -4.81 25.55
N SER A 88 5.22 -4.72 24.49
CA SER A 88 6.16 -3.63 24.29
C SER A 88 5.47 -2.27 24.38
N LYS A 89 6.10 -1.34 25.11
CA LYS A 89 5.58 0.01 25.26
C LYS A 89 5.78 0.76 23.96
N LEU A 90 4.70 1.33 23.44
CA LEU A 90 4.78 2.26 22.32
C LEU A 90 5.74 3.41 22.68
N PRO A 91 6.56 3.88 21.73
CA PRO A 91 7.47 5.01 21.95
C PRO A 91 6.72 6.34 22.06
N PHE A 92 5.43 6.35 21.74
CA PHE A 92 4.54 7.50 21.88
C PHE A 92 3.84 7.47 23.23
N ASP A 93 3.84 8.60 23.95
CA ASP A 93 3.08 8.70 25.19
C ASP A 93 1.56 8.75 24.88
N LYS A 94 0.75 8.06 25.68
CA LYS A 94 -0.72 8.17 25.58
C LYS A 94 -1.18 9.62 25.80
N SER A 95 -0.42 10.40 26.57
CA SER A 95 -0.67 11.83 26.75
C SER A 95 -0.45 12.61 25.44
N GLU A 96 0.55 12.24 24.64
CA GLU A 96 0.81 12.81 23.31
C GLU A 96 -0.28 12.43 22.31
N ILE A 97 -0.78 11.19 22.34
CA ILE A 97 -1.88 10.76 21.46
C ILE A 97 -3.16 11.56 21.75
N ASN A 98 -3.49 11.76 23.03
CA ASN A 98 -4.67 12.56 23.40
C ASN A 98 -4.48 14.03 23.04
N ALA A 99 -3.28 14.59 23.25
CA ALA A 99 -2.96 15.95 22.84
C ALA A 99 -3.02 16.13 21.31
N VAL A 100 -2.54 15.17 20.53
CA VAL A 100 -2.66 15.16 19.06
C VAL A 100 -4.11 15.01 18.64
N THR A 101 -4.92 14.22 19.34
CA THR A 101 -6.36 14.06 19.06
C THR A 101 -7.13 15.35 19.31
N GLU A 102 -6.86 16.03 20.44
CA GLU A 102 -7.42 17.36 20.74
C GLU A 102 -6.91 18.44 19.77
N GLN A 103 -5.65 18.35 19.34
CA GLN A 103 -5.09 19.23 18.30
C GLN A 103 -5.71 18.95 16.93
N LEU A 104 -6.00 17.70 16.57
CA LEU A 104 -6.64 17.29 15.31
C LEU A 104 -8.07 17.83 15.21
N GLU A 105 -8.82 17.88 16.32
CA GLU A 105 -10.13 18.56 16.37
C GLU A 105 -10.01 20.09 16.14
N GLY A 106 -8.83 20.66 16.40
CA GLY A 106 -8.48 22.07 16.19
C GLY A 106 -7.57 22.33 14.99
N LEU A 107 -7.21 21.32 14.19
CA LEU A 107 -6.30 21.46 13.05
C LEU A 107 -7.01 22.20 11.92
N SER A 108 -7.01 23.53 12.04
CA SER A 108 -7.00 24.39 10.87
C SER A 108 -5.67 24.17 10.16
N LEU A 109 -5.67 24.13 8.83
CA LEU A 109 -4.47 24.14 7.97
C LEU A 109 -3.47 25.28 8.30
N GLU A 110 -3.88 26.22 9.15
CA GLU A 110 -3.12 27.36 9.65
C GLU A 110 -2.03 27.00 10.67
N GLN A 111 -2.06 25.83 11.33
CA GLN A 111 -1.01 25.46 12.30
C GLN A 111 0.36 25.22 11.66
N GLY A 112 0.45 25.23 10.33
CA GLY A 112 1.70 25.10 9.60
C GLY A 112 2.30 23.71 9.72
N ILE A 113 3.24 23.41 8.82
CA ILE A 113 3.99 22.16 8.84
C ILE A 113 5.17 22.33 9.81
N PRO A 114 5.48 21.34 10.66
CA PRO A 114 6.66 21.39 11.52
C PRO A 114 7.93 21.69 10.71
N PRO A 115 8.82 22.60 11.16
CA PRO A 115 10.01 22.98 10.41
C PRO A 115 10.90 21.82 9.96
N GLU A 116 10.97 20.76 10.77
CA GLU A 116 11.69 19.52 10.50
C GLU A 116 11.15 18.77 9.26
N ASP A 117 9.85 18.86 8.98
CA ASP A 117 9.21 18.17 7.87
C ASP A 117 9.27 19.00 6.58
N ILE A 118 9.50 20.31 6.68
CA ILE A 118 9.55 21.21 5.52
C ILE A 118 10.64 20.78 4.55
N GLU A 119 11.82 20.39 5.04
CA GLU A 119 12.93 19.96 4.17
C GLU A 119 12.58 18.72 3.35
N GLU A 120 11.87 17.76 3.94
CA GLU A 120 11.41 16.56 3.23
C GLU A 120 10.30 16.89 2.23
N LEU A 121 9.35 17.74 2.61
CA LEU A 121 8.27 18.17 1.71
C LEU A 121 8.79 18.98 0.51
N LEU A 122 9.88 19.74 0.68
CA LEU A 122 10.52 20.47 -0.41
C LEU A 122 11.14 19.54 -1.46
N LYS A 123 11.45 18.28 -1.13
CA LYS A 123 11.91 17.26 -2.10
C LYS A 123 10.76 16.76 -2.97
N LEU A 124 9.51 16.90 -2.52
CA LEU A 124 8.35 16.48 -3.28
C LEU A 124 8.12 17.40 -4.47
N ARG A 125 7.74 16.78 -5.59
CA ARG A 125 7.42 17.51 -6.80
C ARG A 125 6.12 18.27 -6.62
N ASN A 126 6.17 19.59 -6.69
CA ASN A 126 4.98 20.44 -6.67
C ASN A 126 4.09 20.15 -7.89
N ARG A 127 2.96 19.45 -7.66
CA ARG A 127 1.93 19.15 -8.66
C ARG A 127 0.54 19.26 -8.06
N GLU A 128 -0.37 19.81 -8.85
CA GLU A 128 -1.78 19.82 -8.53
C GLU A 128 -2.45 18.55 -9.05
N PHE A 129 -3.32 17.96 -8.24
CA PHE A 129 -4.09 16.78 -8.61
C PHE A 129 -5.59 17.09 -8.49
N LEU A 130 -6.33 16.79 -9.56
CA LEU A 130 -7.78 16.80 -9.53
C LEU A 130 -8.23 15.45 -8.96
N ILE A 131 -8.56 15.46 -7.68
CA ILE A 131 -9.04 14.29 -6.95
C ILE A 131 -10.53 14.44 -6.73
N ASP A 132 -11.28 13.38 -7.02
CA ASP A 132 -12.68 13.30 -6.68
C ASP A 132 -12.82 13.27 -5.15
N LYS A 133 -13.44 14.32 -4.60
CA LYS A 133 -13.61 14.49 -3.15
C LYS A 133 -14.53 13.44 -2.54
N ASP A 134 -15.41 12.86 -3.35
CA ASP A 134 -16.37 11.85 -2.90
C ASP A 134 -15.79 10.44 -2.96
N SER A 135 -14.60 10.27 -3.57
CA SER A 135 -13.93 8.98 -3.66
C SER A 135 -13.07 8.71 -2.42
N PRO A 136 -13.40 7.70 -1.59
CA PRO A 136 -12.61 7.37 -0.41
C PRO A 136 -11.28 6.68 -0.76
N LYS A 137 -11.07 6.32 -2.04
CA LYS A 137 -9.99 5.42 -2.49
C LYS A 137 -8.61 5.85 -2.00
N ILE A 138 -8.24 7.12 -2.21
CA ILE A 138 -6.91 7.62 -1.85
C ILE A 138 -6.73 7.65 -0.33
N MET A 139 -7.77 8.04 0.42
CA MET A 139 -7.71 8.05 1.88
C MET A 139 -7.56 6.63 2.44
N LEU A 140 -8.24 5.65 1.86
CA LEU A 140 -8.09 4.24 2.22
C LEU A 140 -6.68 3.73 1.92
N GLN A 141 -6.09 4.11 0.79
CA GLN A 141 -4.69 3.79 0.45
C GLN A 141 -3.71 4.42 1.45
N CYS A 142 -3.95 5.65 1.90
CA CYS A 142 -3.13 6.26 2.95
C CYS A 142 -3.22 5.51 4.28
N ILE A 143 -4.43 5.13 4.71
CA ILE A 143 -4.63 4.36 5.94
C ILE A 143 -3.93 3.01 5.86
N GLU A 144 -4.01 2.35 4.72
CA GLU A 144 -3.44 1.04 4.49
C GLU A 144 -1.90 1.04 4.48
N ILE A 145 -1.25 2.02 3.83
CA ILE A 145 0.21 2.19 3.92
C ILE A 145 0.63 2.56 5.34
N LEU A 146 -0.13 3.42 6.04
CA LEU A 146 0.15 3.76 7.45
C LEU A 146 0.05 2.52 8.36
N PHE A 147 -0.93 1.65 8.12
CA PHE A 147 -1.05 0.38 8.84
C PHE A 147 0.18 -0.51 8.60
N ALA A 148 0.59 -0.67 7.34
CA ALA A 148 1.78 -1.47 7.01
C ALA A 148 3.06 -0.93 7.67
N TYR A 149 3.25 0.40 7.66
CA TYR A 149 4.34 1.05 8.37
C TYR A 149 4.29 0.80 9.88
N LEU A 150 3.13 0.99 10.53
CA LEU A 150 2.99 0.79 11.97
C LEU A 150 3.14 -0.67 12.38
N TYR A 151 2.71 -1.61 11.53
CA TYR A 151 2.95 -3.02 11.72
C TYR A 151 4.45 -3.32 11.71
N ASP A 152 5.16 -2.89 10.67
CA ASP A 152 6.60 -3.12 10.56
C ASP A 152 7.37 -2.48 11.71
N TYR A 153 7.03 -1.23 12.03
CA TYR A 153 7.62 -0.49 13.13
C TYR A 153 7.42 -1.22 14.46
N ARG A 154 6.25 -1.82 14.68
CA ARG A 154 5.97 -2.56 15.92
C ARG A 154 6.68 -3.92 15.98
N VAL A 155 6.65 -4.69 14.90
CA VAL A 155 7.26 -6.02 14.85
C VAL A 155 8.79 -5.94 14.99
N ASN A 156 9.40 -4.85 14.53
CA ASN A 156 10.84 -4.61 14.69
C ASN A 156 11.20 -3.81 15.96
N HIS A 157 10.37 -3.84 17.00
CA HIS A 157 10.62 -3.14 18.27
C HIS A 157 10.94 -1.65 18.12
N PHE A 158 10.25 -0.98 17.20
CA PHE A 158 10.35 0.46 16.93
C PHE A 158 11.68 0.88 16.29
N GLU A 159 12.38 -0.05 15.62
CA GLU A 159 13.60 0.23 14.84
C GLU A 159 13.48 -0.33 13.41
N ALA A 160 13.68 0.51 12.40
CA ALA A 160 13.67 0.06 11.02
C ALA A 160 14.95 -0.72 10.68
N ASN A 161 14.82 -1.73 9.82
CA ASN A 161 15.93 -2.53 9.32
C ASN A 161 15.85 -2.75 7.79
N CYS A 162 16.75 -3.56 7.23
CA CYS A 162 16.80 -3.80 5.79
C CYS A 162 15.55 -4.50 5.23
N GLU A 163 14.81 -5.23 6.06
CA GLU A 163 13.57 -5.93 5.68
C GLU A 163 12.33 -5.03 5.81
N SER A 164 12.44 -3.86 6.45
CA SER A 164 11.29 -2.98 6.71
C SER A 164 10.52 -2.61 5.44
N LEU A 165 11.23 -2.23 4.38
CA LEU A 165 10.63 -1.90 3.09
C LEU A 165 9.92 -3.10 2.47
N TRP A 166 10.52 -4.28 2.58
CA TRP A 166 9.94 -5.51 2.06
C TRP A 166 8.67 -5.89 2.82
N ASN A 167 8.71 -5.84 4.15
CA ASN A 167 7.56 -6.15 5.00
C ASN A 167 6.39 -5.18 4.77
N ILE A 168 6.67 -3.87 4.71
CA ILE A 168 5.66 -2.86 4.37
C ILE A 168 5.04 -3.14 3.00
N ALA A 169 5.86 -3.46 1.99
CA ALA A 169 5.38 -3.76 0.65
C ALA A 169 4.50 -5.01 0.62
N LYS A 170 4.81 -6.04 1.41
CA LYS A 170 4.00 -7.27 1.46
C LYS A 170 2.67 -7.10 2.20
N ILE A 171 2.62 -6.26 3.22
CA ILE A 171 1.39 -5.99 3.98
C ILE A 171 0.50 -4.99 3.22
N SER A 172 1.13 -4.07 2.49
CA SER A 172 0.41 -3.08 1.73
C SER A 172 -0.09 -3.67 0.40
N SER A 173 -1.36 -4.05 0.35
CA SER A 173 -2.09 -4.37 -0.88
C SER A 173 -1.96 -3.33 -2.01
N THR A 174 -1.78 -2.03 -1.73
CA THR A 174 -1.58 -1.01 -2.79
C THR A 174 -0.19 -1.09 -3.44
N ILE A 175 0.76 -1.78 -2.79
CA ILE A 175 2.14 -1.94 -3.24
C ILE A 175 2.37 -3.35 -3.78
N SER A 176 1.90 -4.38 -3.08
CA SER A 176 2.03 -5.77 -3.52
C SER A 176 1.11 -6.12 -4.69
N CYS A 177 0.03 -5.35 -4.87
CA CYS A 177 -0.98 -5.44 -5.92
C CYS A 177 -1.27 -4.06 -6.58
#